data_AF-A0A2U9R2V5-F1
#
_entry.id   AF-A0A2U9R2V5-F1
#
_cell.length_a   1.000
_cell.length_b   1.000
_cell.length_c   1.000
_cell.angle_alpha   90.00
_cell.angle_beta   90.00
_cell.angle_gamma   90.00
#
_symmetry.space_group_name_H-M   'P 1'
#
loop_
_entity.id
_entity.type
_entity.pdbx_description
1 polymer ?
#
loop_
_entity_poly.entity_id
_entity_poly.type
_entity_poly.pdbx_seq_one_letter_code
_entity_poly.pdbx_strand_id
1 'polypeptide(L)'
;MGRANREILTGGKRYKEKKLKNRVAEVVFDKENRKNYLTGFHKRKLERKKKAQEYLEEQAKKDRLEERARIREERKAVVQQKLAEIEAAKELNPFLNSESEGCDSEEDSDNVDEEENDADGNGKKEDGVKFQGEWGGFEKDDQNNDTEETEKKSKKSDHAKGILKKQIYEIDNQDAPVTGTSEVTIESLENPNSITVDITKKMNVDLSKADEVLNSSIAKAKKYAKLMGLSETPVETEKIKKPKKKKFRYLSTTERKVNNLKIKQKQQKRRNKDRE
;
A
#
# COMPACT_ATOMS: atom_id res chain seq x y z
N MET A 1 17.79 -40.20 -30.70
CA MET A 1 17.96 -41.14 -29.56
C MET A 1 17.53 -40.42 -28.28
N GLY A 2 16.71 -41.05 -27.44
CA GLY A 2 16.22 -40.45 -26.20
C GLY A 2 17.33 -40.27 -25.15
N ARG A 3 17.23 -39.22 -24.34
CA ARG A 3 18.14 -39.01 -23.19
C ARG A 3 17.93 -40.11 -22.16
N ALA A 4 19.01 -40.59 -21.56
CA ALA A 4 18.93 -41.62 -20.54
C ALA A 4 18.17 -41.12 -19.30
N ASN A 5 17.40 -41.97 -18.64
CA ASN A 5 16.62 -41.63 -17.43
C ASN A 5 17.48 -40.96 -16.34
N ARG A 6 18.76 -41.31 -16.23
CA ARG A 6 19.68 -40.68 -15.28
C ARG A 6 19.97 -39.22 -15.62
N GLU A 7 20.03 -38.85 -16.89
CA GLU A 7 20.21 -37.45 -17.31
C GLU A 7 18.95 -36.61 -17.06
N ILE A 8 17.77 -37.21 -17.26
CA ILE A 8 16.48 -36.53 -17.07
C ILE A 8 16.17 -36.37 -15.57
N LEU A 9 16.28 -37.45 -14.79
CA LEU A 9 15.85 -37.46 -13.39
C LEU A 9 16.87 -36.88 -12.42
N THR A 10 18.17 -37.08 -12.68
CA THR A 10 19.24 -36.69 -11.75
C THR A 10 20.18 -35.65 -12.35
N GLY A 11 19.92 -35.11 -13.53
CA GLY A 11 20.84 -34.17 -14.21
C GLY A 11 22.16 -34.81 -14.66
N GLY A 12 22.24 -36.15 -14.64
CA GLY A 12 23.32 -36.93 -15.26
C GLY A 12 24.71 -36.65 -14.71
N LYS A 13 25.56 -36.03 -15.55
CA LYS A 13 26.96 -35.70 -15.24
C LYS A 13 27.06 -34.56 -14.22
N ARG A 14 26.18 -33.55 -14.30
CA ARG A 14 26.20 -32.37 -13.42
C ARG A 14 25.99 -32.73 -11.95
N TYR A 15 25.15 -33.73 -11.67
CA TYR A 15 24.94 -34.21 -10.31
C TYR A 15 26.15 -34.99 -9.77
N LYS A 16 26.82 -35.79 -10.61
CA LYS A 16 28.07 -36.45 -10.22
C LYS A 16 29.17 -35.43 -9.90
N GLU A 17 29.32 -34.40 -10.72
CA GLU A 17 30.29 -33.33 -10.51
C GLU A 17 29.99 -32.52 -9.23
N LYS A 18 28.73 -32.11 -9.01
CA LYS A 18 28.33 -31.45 -7.76
C LYS A 18 28.58 -32.34 -6.54
N LYS A 19 28.28 -33.63 -6.64
CA LYS A 19 28.53 -34.59 -5.56
C LYS A 19 30.03 -34.75 -5.29
N LEU A 20 30.88 -34.74 -6.31
CA LEU A 20 32.33 -34.79 -6.14
C LEU A 20 32.87 -33.52 -5.46
N LYS A 21 32.43 -32.34 -5.90
CA LYS A 21 32.87 -31.05 -5.32
C LYS A 21 32.54 -30.91 -3.84
N ASN A 22 31.42 -31.48 -3.42
CA ASN A 22 30.98 -31.45 -2.01
C ASN A 22 31.57 -32.59 -1.16
N ARG A 23 32.41 -33.46 -1.71
CA ARG A 23 33.12 -34.48 -0.93
C ARG A 23 34.39 -33.87 -0.34
N VAL A 24 34.40 -33.75 0.98
CA VAL A 24 35.62 -33.47 1.73
C VAL A 24 36.46 -34.75 1.78
N ALA A 25 37.78 -34.64 1.58
CA ALA A 25 38.70 -35.79 1.53
C ALA A 25 38.84 -36.52 2.87
N GLU A 26 38.83 -35.78 3.98
CA GLU A 26 38.91 -36.31 5.34
C GLU A 26 38.08 -35.45 6.30
N VAL A 27 37.42 -36.07 7.28
CA VAL A 27 36.66 -35.38 8.33
C VAL A 27 37.41 -35.56 9.65
N VAL A 28 38.17 -34.55 10.05
CA VAL A 28 38.88 -34.52 11.34
C VAL A 28 37.97 -33.97 12.43
N PHE A 29 37.94 -34.62 13.59
CA PHE A 29 37.10 -34.21 14.72
C PHE A 29 37.83 -33.29 15.69
N ASP A 30 37.65 -31.98 15.50
CA ASP A 30 38.18 -30.98 16.42
C ASP A 30 37.28 -30.80 17.64
N LYS A 31 37.80 -31.22 18.81
CA LYS A 31 37.09 -31.10 20.09
C LYS A 31 36.80 -29.65 20.47
N GLU A 32 37.67 -28.71 20.10
CA GLU A 32 37.49 -27.29 20.36
C GLU A 32 36.39 -26.67 19.51
N ASN A 33 36.39 -26.96 18.20
CA ASN A 33 35.32 -26.55 17.29
C ASN A 33 33.96 -27.12 17.73
N ARG A 34 33.94 -28.37 18.21
CA ARG A 34 32.74 -28.96 18.80
C ARG A 34 32.28 -28.22 20.06
N LYS A 35 33.19 -27.87 20.97
CA LYS A 35 32.87 -27.11 22.18
C LYS A 35 32.29 -25.74 21.82
N ASN A 36 32.93 -25.02 20.89
CA ASN A 36 32.44 -23.75 20.34
C ASN A 36 31.09 -23.89 19.65
N TYR A 37 30.86 -24.98 18.94
CA TYR A 37 29.56 -25.27 18.34
C TYR A 37 28.50 -25.54 19.41
N LEU A 38 28.80 -26.29 20.47
CA LEU A 38 27.83 -26.56 21.52
C LEU A 38 27.53 -25.35 22.42
N THR A 39 28.48 -24.45 22.65
CA THR A 39 28.25 -23.28 23.53
C THR A 39 27.90 -22.00 22.76
N GLY A 40 28.30 -21.91 21.49
CA GLY A 40 28.19 -20.72 20.65
C GLY A 40 26.81 -20.49 20.00
N PHE A 41 25.71 -20.98 20.57
CA PHE A 41 24.37 -20.81 19.98
C PHE A 41 24.00 -19.35 19.76
N HIS A 42 24.36 -18.46 20.70
CA HIS A 42 24.10 -17.03 20.55
C HIS A 42 24.90 -16.43 19.39
N LYS A 43 26.18 -16.78 19.27
CA LYS A 43 27.05 -16.36 18.15
C LYS A 43 26.46 -16.78 16.80
N ARG A 44 26.08 -18.06 16.65
CA ARG A 44 25.39 -18.54 15.43
C ARG A 44 24.05 -17.88 15.16
N LYS A 45 23.32 -17.48 16.20
CA LYS A 45 22.05 -16.76 16.03
C LYS A 45 22.30 -15.35 15.52
N LEU A 46 23.34 -14.67 16.01
CA LEU A 46 23.75 -13.36 15.53
C LEU A 46 24.31 -13.45 14.11
N GLU A 47 25.19 -14.40 13.82
CA GLU A 47 25.73 -14.65 12.47
C GLU A 47 24.62 -14.92 11.47
N ARG A 48 23.62 -15.74 11.81
CA ARG A 48 22.46 -15.95 10.92
C ARG A 48 21.66 -14.68 10.66
N LYS A 49 21.50 -13.82 11.67
CA LYS A 49 20.83 -12.52 11.49
C LYS A 49 21.65 -11.61 10.59
N LYS A 50 22.95 -11.49 10.84
CA LYS A 50 23.87 -10.69 10.02
C LYS A 50 23.89 -11.17 8.56
N LYS A 51 24.06 -12.47 8.34
CA LYS A 51 24.02 -13.06 7.00
C LYS A 51 22.68 -12.82 6.28
N ALA A 52 21.57 -12.82 7.01
CA ALA A 52 20.27 -12.49 6.43
C ALA A 52 20.15 -11.01 6.08
N GLN A 53 20.73 -10.11 6.89
CA GLN A 53 20.80 -8.68 6.59
C GLN A 53 21.70 -8.42 5.37
N GLU A 54 22.92 -8.96 5.37
CA GLU A 54 23.88 -8.88 4.26
C GLU A 54 23.26 -9.38 2.94
N TYR A 55 22.54 -10.50 2.97
CA TYR A 55 21.86 -11.03 1.78
C TYR A 55 20.79 -10.07 1.24
N LEU A 56 20.00 -9.45 2.12
CA LEU A 56 18.99 -8.47 1.71
C LEU A 56 19.63 -7.19 1.16
N GLU A 57 20.73 -6.74 1.78
CA GLU A 57 21.50 -5.57 1.31
C GLU A 57 22.15 -5.84 -0.05
N GLU A 58 22.72 -7.03 -0.27
CA GLU A 58 23.27 -7.43 -1.57
C GLU A 58 22.19 -7.51 -2.66
N GLN A 59 21.00 -8.03 -2.34
CA GLN A 59 19.88 -8.04 -3.27
C GLN A 59 19.44 -6.62 -3.61
N ALA A 60 19.23 -5.76 -2.61
CA ALA A 60 18.83 -4.37 -2.85
C ALA A 60 19.87 -3.59 -3.66
N LYS A 61 21.18 -3.85 -3.46
CA LYS A 61 22.25 -3.26 -4.27
C LYS A 61 22.19 -3.71 -5.73
N LYS A 62 21.95 -5.01 -5.97
CA LYS A 62 21.79 -5.57 -7.32
C LYS A 62 20.57 -4.98 -8.01
N ASP A 63 19.43 -4.95 -7.33
CA ASP A 63 18.18 -4.39 -7.86
C ASP A 63 18.37 -2.90 -8.24
N ARG A 64 19.02 -2.10 -7.37
CA ARG A 64 19.34 -0.69 -7.66
C ARG A 64 20.27 -0.53 -8.86
N LEU A 65 21.24 -1.44 -9.02
CA LEU A 65 22.17 -1.40 -10.15
C LEU A 65 21.46 -1.77 -11.46
N GLU A 66 20.60 -2.78 -11.42
CA GLU A 66 19.77 -3.20 -12.55
C GLU A 66 18.78 -2.11 -12.97
N GLU A 67 18.12 -1.45 -12.01
CA GLU A 67 17.26 -0.29 -12.28
C GLU A 67 18.04 0.85 -12.94
N ARG A 68 19.23 1.18 -12.42
CA ARG A 68 20.10 2.20 -13.03
C ARG A 68 20.53 1.82 -14.44
N ALA A 69 20.88 0.56 -14.67
CA ALA A 69 21.24 0.06 -16.00
C ALA A 69 20.05 0.20 -16.97
N ARG A 70 18.85 -0.20 -16.54
CA ARG A 70 17.62 -0.06 -17.34
C ARG A 70 17.32 1.39 -17.71
N ILE A 71 17.40 2.32 -16.75
CA ILE A 71 17.19 3.75 -17.04
C ILE A 71 18.22 4.27 -18.04
N ARG A 72 19.49 3.84 -17.96
CA ARG A 72 20.52 4.22 -18.94
C ARG A 72 20.22 3.65 -20.32
N GLU A 73 19.79 2.40 -20.41
CA GLU A 73 19.40 1.76 -21.68
C GLU A 73 18.17 2.45 -22.30
N GLU A 74 17.16 2.76 -21.51
CA GLU A 74 15.97 3.52 -21.94
C GLU A 74 16.36 4.90 -22.47
N ARG A 75 17.21 5.64 -21.75
CA ARG A 75 17.72 6.94 -22.21
C ARG A 75 18.48 6.82 -23.53
N LYS A 76 19.35 5.83 -23.66
CA LYS A 76 20.10 5.57 -24.91
C LYS A 76 19.15 5.25 -26.07
N ALA A 77 18.14 4.41 -25.83
CA ALA A 77 17.14 4.06 -26.84
C ALA A 77 16.33 5.28 -27.29
N VAL A 78 15.90 6.14 -26.36
CA VAL A 78 15.19 7.39 -26.68
C VAL A 78 16.07 8.33 -27.51
N VAL A 79 17.35 8.47 -27.16
CA VAL A 79 18.29 9.30 -27.94
C VAL A 79 18.46 8.73 -29.35
N GLN A 80 18.65 7.41 -29.50
CA GLN A 80 18.76 6.76 -30.80
C GLN A 80 17.50 6.92 -31.65
N GLN A 81 16.30 6.78 -31.06
CA GLN A 81 15.03 7.03 -31.76
C GLN A 81 14.94 8.46 -32.27
N LYS A 82 15.29 9.46 -31.44
CA LYS A 82 15.31 10.86 -31.85
C LYS A 82 16.31 11.13 -32.97
N LEU A 83 17.50 10.54 -32.91
CA LEU A 83 18.50 10.68 -33.99
C LEU A 83 17.98 10.07 -35.30
N ALA A 84 17.36 8.90 -35.25
CA ALA A 84 16.75 8.26 -36.42
C ALA A 84 15.57 9.08 -36.99
N GLU A 85 14.74 9.69 -36.14
CA GLU A 85 13.68 10.61 -36.56
C GLU A 85 14.24 11.85 -37.27
N ILE A 86 15.33 12.43 -36.74
CA ILE A 86 16.02 13.57 -37.36
C ILE A 86 16.62 13.15 -38.71
N GLU A 87 17.27 12.00 -38.79
CA GLU A 87 17.84 11.47 -40.04
C GLU A 87 16.75 11.23 -41.09
N ALA A 88 15.64 10.57 -40.72
CA ALA A 88 14.50 10.38 -41.61
C ALA A 88 13.87 11.70 -42.07
N ALA A 89 13.78 12.70 -41.18
CA ALA A 89 13.28 14.03 -41.53
C ALA A 89 14.21 14.77 -42.50
N LYS A 90 15.53 14.57 -42.39
CA LYS A 90 16.53 15.11 -43.35
C LYS A 90 16.39 14.47 -44.72
N GLU A 91 16.17 13.15 -44.80
CA GLU A 91 15.96 12.45 -46.07
C GLU A 91 14.68 12.92 -46.81
N LEU A 92 13.62 13.26 -46.07
CA LEU A 92 12.35 13.73 -46.62
C LEU A 92 12.38 15.20 -47.12
N ASN A 93 13.34 16.01 -46.68
CA ASN A 93 13.47 17.43 -47.09
C ASN A 93 14.89 17.73 -47.63
N PRO A 94 15.14 17.53 -48.94
CA PRO A 94 16.45 17.76 -49.57
C PRO A 94 16.93 19.22 -49.49
N PHE A 95 16.02 20.17 -49.28
CA PHE A 95 16.33 21.61 -49.22
C PHE A 95 17.08 22.00 -47.93
N LEU A 96 16.86 21.28 -46.82
CA LEU A 96 17.51 21.54 -45.52
C LEU A 96 18.97 21.05 -45.47
N ASN A 97 19.38 20.25 -46.46
CA ASN A 97 20.69 19.61 -46.48
C ASN A 97 21.81 20.55 -46.98
N SER A 98 21.46 21.69 -47.61
CA SER A 98 22.45 22.61 -48.20
C SER A 98 22.96 23.72 -47.27
N GLU A 99 22.33 23.95 -46.11
CA GLU A 99 22.68 25.04 -45.17
C GLU A 99 23.33 24.56 -43.86
N SER A 100 23.53 23.25 -43.67
CA SER A 100 24.04 22.68 -42.40
C SER A 100 25.55 22.41 -42.37
N GLU A 101 26.32 22.76 -43.42
CA GLU A 101 27.79 22.67 -43.39
C GLU A 101 28.38 23.87 -42.64
N GLY A 102 28.31 23.86 -41.30
CA GLY A 102 28.84 24.96 -40.50
C GLY A 102 28.52 24.89 -39.01
N CYS A 103 28.75 23.76 -38.36
CA CYS A 103 28.76 23.68 -36.88
C CYS A 103 29.58 22.47 -36.45
N ASP A 104 30.89 22.62 -36.50
CA ASP A 104 31.84 21.76 -35.77
C ASP A 104 31.70 22.10 -34.28
N SER A 105 30.87 21.35 -33.56
CA SER A 105 30.81 21.44 -32.11
C SER A 105 31.53 20.22 -31.57
N GLU A 106 32.80 20.46 -31.27
CA GLU A 106 33.72 19.60 -30.53
C GLU A 106 33.01 18.76 -29.47
N GLU A 107 33.33 17.48 -29.53
CA GLU A 107 32.87 16.37 -28.71
C GLU A 107 33.31 16.56 -27.25
N ASP A 108 32.40 17.01 -26.39
CA ASP A 108 32.57 16.89 -24.94
C ASP A 108 31.68 15.76 -24.41
N SER A 109 32.14 14.53 -24.65
CA SER A 109 31.66 13.33 -23.98
C SER A 109 32.16 13.36 -22.54
N ASP A 110 31.61 14.28 -21.74
CA ASP A 110 32.07 14.43 -20.37
C ASP A 110 31.61 13.25 -19.51
N ASN A 111 32.62 12.59 -18.98
CA ASN A 111 32.59 11.36 -18.23
C ASN A 111 32.12 11.66 -16.80
N VAL A 112 30.81 11.66 -16.55
CA VAL A 112 30.29 11.71 -15.17
C VAL A 112 30.23 10.30 -14.58
N ASP A 113 31.41 9.79 -14.26
CA ASP A 113 31.61 8.85 -13.16
C ASP A 113 31.87 9.68 -11.89
N GLU A 114 30.83 9.89 -11.10
CA GLU A 114 30.99 10.35 -9.72
C GLU A 114 30.23 9.38 -8.80
N GLU A 115 31.03 8.48 -8.23
CA GLU A 115 30.74 7.85 -6.96
C GLU A 115 30.53 8.94 -5.89
N GLU A 116 29.29 9.31 -5.58
CA GLU A 116 28.97 9.97 -4.31
C GLU A 116 28.17 9.07 -3.37
N ASN A 117 28.81 8.84 -2.23
CA ASN A 117 28.28 8.25 -1.03
C ASN A 117 27.41 9.29 -0.32
N ASP A 118 26.09 9.22 -0.43
CA ASP A 118 25.21 10.01 0.42
C ASP A 118 24.72 9.21 1.62
N ALA A 119 25.41 9.48 2.73
CA ALA A 119 24.99 9.24 4.09
C ALA A 119 23.91 10.25 4.52
N ASP A 120 23.08 9.79 5.46
CA ASP A 120 22.20 10.53 6.37
C ASP A 120 22.23 12.07 6.36
N GLY A 121 21.07 12.67 6.05
CA GLY A 121 20.86 14.13 6.08
C GLY A 121 19.47 14.53 6.62
N ASN A 122 19.31 14.44 7.93
CA ASN A 122 18.21 14.99 8.73
C ASN A 122 18.14 16.53 8.56
N GLY A 123 16.98 17.08 8.15
CA GLY A 123 16.80 18.52 7.92
C GLY A 123 15.40 19.02 8.24
N LYS A 124 15.23 19.56 9.45
CA LYS A 124 14.08 20.37 9.89
C LYS A 124 14.00 21.71 9.14
N LYS A 125 12.78 22.11 8.72
CA LYS A 125 12.20 23.49 8.63
C LYS A 125 10.68 23.27 8.51
N GLU A 126 9.75 23.63 9.40
CA GLU A 126 9.50 24.83 10.21
C GLU A 126 9.46 26.11 9.37
N ASP A 127 8.25 26.45 8.89
CA ASP A 127 7.67 27.77 8.58
C ASP A 127 6.19 27.50 8.21
N GLY A 128 5.12 28.07 8.77
CA GLY A 128 4.99 29.34 9.46
C GLY A 128 3.94 30.22 8.77
N VAL A 129 2.69 29.76 8.59
CA VAL A 129 1.59 30.62 8.11
C VAL A 129 0.35 30.41 8.98
N LYS A 130 0.05 31.41 9.81
CA LYS A 130 -1.16 31.51 10.63
C LYS A 130 -2.32 31.99 9.77
N PHE A 131 -3.35 31.17 9.58
CA PHE A 131 -4.63 31.60 9.04
C PHE A 131 -5.64 31.61 10.18
N GLN A 132 -5.99 32.81 10.67
CA GLN A 132 -7.07 33.02 11.62
C GLN A 132 -8.38 33.09 10.86
N GLY A 133 -9.23 32.10 11.06
CA GLY A 133 -10.59 32.02 10.55
C GLY A 133 -11.34 30.97 11.35
N GLU A 134 -11.74 31.34 12.58
CA GLU A 134 -12.50 30.55 13.53
C GLU A 134 -13.91 30.30 12.96
N TRP A 135 -14.14 29.12 12.40
CA TRP A 135 -15.44 28.69 11.89
C TRP A 135 -16.24 28.06 13.04
N GLY A 136 -17.30 28.77 13.47
CA GLY A 136 -18.20 28.35 14.54
C GLY A 136 -19.01 27.12 14.15
N GLY A 137 -18.88 26.05 14.95
CA GLY A 137 -19.52 24.76 14.72
C GLY A 137 -21.04 24.77 14.90
N PHE A 138 -21.70 23.80 14.26
CA PHE A 138 -23.11 23.50 14.51
C PHE A 138 -23.26 22.73 15.83
N GLU A 139 -23.99 23.35 16.77
CA GLU A 139 -24.51 22.71 17.97
C GLU A 139 -25.43 21.53 17.59
N LYS A 140 -25.25 20.40 18.28
CA LYS A 140 -26.16 19.25 18.25
C LYS A 140 -27.02 19.32 19.49
N ASP A 141 -28.31 19.56 19.31
CA ASP A 141 -29.31 19.32 20.34
C ASP A 141 -29.73 17.84 20.33
N ASP A 142 -29.26 17.11 21.34
CA ASP A 142 -29.81 15.84 21.79
C ASP A 142 -31.01 16.12 22.71
N GLN A 143 -32.23 15.85 22.26
CA GLN A 143 -33.36 15.61 23.18
C GLN A 143 -34.19 14.41 22.71
N ASN A 144 -34.08 13.34 23.50
CA ASN A 144 -35.04 12.24 23.58
C ASN A 144 -36.33 12.74 24.24
N ASN A 145 -37.49 12.36 23.68
CA ASN A 145 -38.70 12.15 24.49
C ASN A 145 -39.55 11.05 23.87
N ASP A 146 -39.76 10.01 24.68
CA ASP A 146 -40.68 8.89 24.48
C ASP A 146 -42.14 9.38 24.53
N THR A 147 -43.00 8.86 23.65
CA THR A 147 -44.42 8.65 23.95
C THR A 147 -45.01 7.59 23.02
N GLU A 148 -45.73 6.66 23.63
CA GLU A 148 -46.20 5.40 23.05
C GLU A 148 -47.52 5.51 22.26
N GLU A 149 -47.77 4.45 21.48
CA GLU A 149 -49.06 3.89 21.05
C GLU A 149 -49.86 4.53 19.88
N THR A 150 -49.90 3.85 18.72
CA THR A 150 -50.95 2.88 18.37
C THR A 150 -50.85 2.40 16.91
N GLU A 151 -51.25 1.16 16.69
CA GLU A 151 -51.08 0.37 15.46
C GLU A 151 -51.98 0.82 14.28
N LYS A 152 -51.48 0.65 13.03
CA LYS A 152 -52.24 -0.01 11.94
C LYS A 152 -51.35 -0.31 10.73
N LYS A 153 -51.30 -1.60 10.37
CA LYS A 153 -50.74 -2.12 9.11
C LYS A 153 -51.62 -1.71 7.92
N SER A 154 -51.00 -1.23 6.85
CA SER A 154 -51.52 -1.44 5.49
C SER A 154 -50.35 -1.72 4.53
N LYS A 155 -50.55 -2.72 3.66
CA LYS A 155 -49.58 -3.20 2.67
C LYS A 155 -49.73 -2.41 1.36
N LYS A 156 -48.59 -2.19 0.70
CA LYS A 156 -48.36 -1.97 -0.74
C LYS A 156 -48.92 -0.69 -1.38
N SER A 157 -48.02 0.14 -1.90
CA SER A 157 -47.72 0.15 -3.34
C SER A 157 -46.43 0.92 -3.62
N ASP A 158 -45.51 0.27 -4.33
CA ASP A 158 -44.30 0.86 -4.89
C ASP A 158 -44.68 1.73 -6.08
N HIS A 159 -45.04 2.99 -5.83
CA HIS A 159 -44.96 4.04 -6.85
C HIS A 159 -44.05 5.11 -6.29
N ALA A 160 -42.86 5.21 -6.87
CA ALA A 160 -41.88 6.25 -6.60
C ALA A 160 -42.56 7.61 -6.75
N LYS A 161 -42.90 8.23 -5.62
CA LYS A 161 -43.23 9.66 -5.59
C LYS A 161 -41.94 10.37 -5.96
N GLY A 162 -41.94 11.05 -7.10
CA GLY A 162 -40.81 11.86 -7.54
C GLY A 162 -40.35 12.80 -6.43
N ILE A 163 -39.04 13.02 -6.36
CA ILE A 163 -38.31 13.71 -5.29
C ILE A 163 -38.65 15.21 -5.17
N LEU A 164 -39.48 15.74 -6.07
CA LEU A 164 -39.86 17.14 -6.13
C LEU A 164 -40.90 17.46 -5.05
N LYS A 165 -40.44 17.75 -3.83
CA LYS A 165 -41.29 18.32 -2.78
C LYS A 165 -41.42 19.81 -3.04
N LYS A 166 -42.51 20.22 -3.70
CA LYS A 166 -42.88 21.63 -3.79
C LYS A 166 -43.24 22.12 -2.38
N GLN A 167 -42.44 23.02 -1.83
CA GLN A 167 -42.79 23.74 -0.61
C GLN A 167 -43.46 25.04 -1.04
N ILE A 168 -44.76 25.13 -0.79
CA ILE A 168 -45.55 26.34 -1.02
C ILE A 168 -45.51 27.12 0.28
N TYR A 169 -44.99 28.35 0.23
CA TYR A 169 -45.05 29.27 1.36
C TYR A 169 -46.21 30.25 1.12
N GLU A 170 -47.23 30.16 1.97
CA GLU A 170 -48.30 31.14 2.04
C GLU A 170 -47.90 32.19 3.10
N ILE A 171 -47.78 33.45 2.68
CA ILE A 171 -47.44 34.56 3.56
C ILE A 171 -48.70 35.40 3.73
N ASP A 172 -49.39 35.24 4.86
CA ASP A 172 -50.65 35.96 5.15
C ASP A 172 -50.44 37.31 5.84
N ASN A 173 -49.18 37.78 5.94
CA ASN A 173 -48.85 39.04 6.60
C ASN A 173 -49.10 40.23 5.66
N GLN A 174 -50.09 41.07 5.98
CA GLN A 174 -50.54 42.21 5.16
C GLN A 174 -49.53 43.38 5.06
N ASP A 175 -48.48 43.37 5.89
CA ASP A 175 -47.43 44.41 5.88
C ASP A 175 -46.18 44.01 5.06
N ALA A 176 -46.20 42.87 4.38
CA ALA A 176 -45.11 42.46 3.48
C ALA A 176 -45.22 43.17 2.11
N PRO A 177 -44.12 43.67 1.53
CA PRO A 177 -44.15 44.50 0.31
C PRO A 177 -44.55 43.77 -0.98
N VAL A 178 -44.65 42.43 -0.97
CA VAL A 178 -45.15 41.62 -2.10
C VAL A 178 -46.09 40.55 -1.54
N THR A 179 -47.38 40.64 -1.86
CA THR A 179 -48.38 39.63 -1.48
C THR A 179 -48.61 38.67 -2.64
N GLY A 180 -48.36 37.37 -2.41
CA GLY A 180 -48.52 36.31 -3.42
C GLY A 180 -47.64 35.09 -3.17
N THR A 181 -47.89 34.01 -3.90
CA THR A 181 -47.11 32.76 -3.83
C THR A 181 -45.79 32.92 -4.58
N SER A 182 -44.66 32.67 -3.91
CA SER A 182 -43.35 32.62 -4.56
C SER A 182 -42.89 31.16 -4.73
N GLU A 183 -42.55 30.76 -5.95
CA GLU A 183 -42.05 29.42 -6.27
C GLU A 183 -40.53 29.47 -6.40
N VAL A 184 -39.81 28.76 -5.53
CA VAL A 184 -38.35 28.61 -5.59
C VAL A 184 -38.03 27.19 -6.02
N THR A 185 -37.46 27.05 -7.21
CA THR A 185 -36.98 25.76 -7.75
C THR A 185 -35.53 25.55 -7.31
N ILE A 186 -35.32 24.62 -6.38
CA ILE A 186 -33.98 24.27 -5.91
C ILE A 186 -33.51 23.06 -6.72
N GLU A 187 -32.51 23.26 -7.58
CA GLU A 187 -31.86 22.15 -8.30
C GLU A 187 -30.98 21.34 -7.33
N SER A 188 -31.18 20.03 -7.27
CA SER A 188 -30.44 19.12 -6.39
C SER A 188 -28.99 18.95 -6.87
N LEU A 189 -28.03 19.36 -6.04
CA LEU A 189 -26.59 19.18 -6.24
C LEU A 189 -26.18 17.70 -5.97
N GLU A 190 -26.74 16.73 -6.70
CA GLU A 190 -26.27 15.35 -6.60
C GLU A 190 -24.99 15.14 -7.42
N ASN A 191 -23.99 14.50 -6.81
CA ASN A 191 -22.69 14.23 -7.42
C ASN A 191 -22.87 13.26 -8.62
N PRO A 192 -22.52 13.66 -9.86
CA PRO A 192 -22.70 12.83 -11.05
C PRO A 192 -21.90 11.52 -11.02
N ASN A 193 -20.94 11.40 -10.09
CA ASN A 193 -20.14 10.20 -9.87
C ASN A 193 -20.69 9.27 -8.78
N SER A 194 -21.93 9.44 -8.33
CA SER A 194 -22.57 8.43 -7.50
C SER A 194 -22.80 7.17 -8.37
N ILE A 195 -21.85 6.24 -8.30
CA ILE A 195 -21.94 4.96 -8.99
C ILE A 195 -23.12 4.22 -8.34
N THR A 196 -24.25 4.23 -9.03
CA THR A 196 -25.43 3.47 -8.60
C THR A 196 -25.04 2.00 -8.52
N VAL A 197 -25.45 1.34 -7.43
CA VAL A 197 -25.13 -0.05 -7.08
C VAL A 197 -25.49 -1.04 -8.21
N ASP A 198 -26.29 -0.61 -9.17
CA ASP A 198 -26.71 -1.39 -10.31
C ASP A 198 -25.67 -1.43 -11.44
N ILE A 199 -24.78 -0.44 -11.56
CA ILE A 199 -23.66 -0.46 -12.52
C ILE A 199 -22.60 -1.48 -12.07
N THR A 200 -22.36 -1.59 -10.77
CA THR A 200 -21.33 -2.50 -10.23
C THR A 200 -21.74 -3.97 -10.34
N LYS A 201 -23.04 -4.28 -10.17
CA LYS A 201 -23.59 -5.62 -10.45
C LYS A 201 -23.45 -6.01 -11.92
N LYS A 202 -23.61 -5.06 -12.86
CA LYS A 202 -23.40 -5.30 -14.30
C LYS A 202 -21.95 -5.63 -14.64
N MET A 203 -21.00 -5.16 -13.84
CA MET A 203 -19.57 -5.39 -14.04
C MET A 203 -19.03 -6.64 -13.32
N ASN A 204 -19.89 -7.46 -12.72
CA ASN A 204 -19.52 -8.67 -11.96
C ASN A 204 -18.42 -8.43 -10.91
N VAL A 205 -18.40 -7.25 -10.29
CA VAL A 205 -17.42 -6.90 -9.25
C VAL A 205 -17.96 -7.29 -7.89
N ASP A 206 -17.23 -8.15 -7.16
CA ASP A 206 -17.58 -8.53 -5.80
C ASP A 206 -17.18 -7.41 -4.81
N LEU A 207 -18.19 -6.70 -4.30
CA LEU A 207 -18.05 -5.60 -3.35
C LEU A 207 -18.13 -6.04 -1.88
N SER A 208 -18.19 -7.35 -1.59
CA SER A 208 -18.29 -7.86 -0.21
C SER A 208 -17.20 -7.33 0.73
N LYS A 209 -16.03 -6.97 0.19
CA LYS A 209 -14.88 -6.43 0.95
C LYS A 209 -14.63 -4.95 0.75
N ALA A 210 -15.49 -4.25 0.00
CA ALA A 210 -15.29 -2.84 -0.33
C ALA A 210 -15.18 -1.99 0.94
N ASP A 211 -16.07 -2.22 1.91
CA ASP A 211 -16.06 -1.50 3.19
C ASP A 211 -14.81 -1.83 4.03
N GLU A 212 -14.35 -3.07 4.02
CA GLU A 212 -13.11 -3.45 4.73
C GLU A 212 -11.89 -2.73 4.12
N VAL A 213 -11.80 -2.69 2.79
CA VAL A 213 -10.73 -2.01 2.05
C VAL A 213 -10.78 -0.50 2.30
N LEU A 214 -11.97 0.10 2.25
CA LEU A 214 -12.19 1.52 2.54
C LEU A 214 -11.74 1.86 3.96
N ASN A 215 -12.20 1.09 4.96
CA ASN A 215 -11.84 1.30 6.36
C ASN A 215 -10.33 1.12 6.60
N SER A 216 -9.69 0.14 5.95
CA SER A 216 -8.24 -0.07 6.05
C SER A 216 -7.44 1.11 5.45
N SER A 217 -7.93 1.67 4.35
CA SER A 217 -7.32 2.80 3.65
C SER A 217 -7.46 4.09 4.47
N ILE A 218 -8.65 4.34 5.02
CA ILE A 218 -8.90 5.45 5.96
C ILE A 218 -7.97 5.32 7.18
N ALA A 219 -7.82 4.12 7.75
CA ALA A 219 -6.93 3.91 8.88
C ALA A 219 -5.44 4.14 8.53
N LYS A 220 -5.01 3.75 7.33
CA LYS A 220 -3.65 4.00 6.84
C LYS A 220 -3.41 5.50 6.61
N ALA A 221 -4.36 6.19 5.98
CA ALA A 221 -4.32 7.63 5.76
C ALA A 221 -4.29 8.41 7.09
N LYS A 222 -5.13 8.05 8.06
CA LYS A 222 -5.12 8.63 9.42
C LYS A 222 -3.77 8.44 10.13
N LYS A 223 -3.16 7.25 10.02
CA LYS A 223 -1.83 6.99 10.58
C LYS A 223 -0.74 7.82 9.89
N TYR A 224 -0.83 7.97 8.57
CA TYR A 224 0.11 8.78 7.79
C TYR A 224 -0.03 10.26 8.10
N ALA A 225 -1.25 10.79 8.17
CA ALA A 225 -1.53 12.15 8.60
C ALA A 225 -0.98 12.42 10.02
N LYS A 226 -1.15 11.46 10.94
CA LYS A 226 -0.55 11.53 12.28
C LYS A 226 0.98 11.50 12.26
N LEU A 227 1.58 10.73 11.35
CA LEU A 227 3.04 10.67 11.17
C LEU A 227 3.60 11.99 10.61
N MET A 228 2.90 12.58 9.67
CA MET A 228 3.27 13.84 9.03
C MET A 228 2.91 15.08 9.87
N GLY A 229 2.15 14.91 10.96
CA GLY A 229 1.73 16.01 11.83
C GLY A 229 0.58 16.85 11.28
N LEU A 230 -0.12 16.40 10.24
CA LEU A 230 -1.27 17.09 9.61
C LEU A 230 -2.63 16.74 10.26
N SER A 231 -2.66 15.92 11.32
CA SER A 231 -3.94 15.56 11.96
C SER A 231 -4.43 16.67 12.90
N GLU A 232 -5.57 17.26 12.57
CA GLU A 232 -6.23 18.35 13.33
C GLU A 232 -6.82 17.93 14.67
N THR A 233 -6.97 16.63 14.93
CA THR A 233 -7.40 16.16 16.25
C THR A 233 -6.32 16.56 17.25
N PRO A 234 -6.64 17.34 18.31
CA PRO A 234 -5.70 17.56 19.40
C PRO A 234 -5.21 16.19 19.82
N VAL A 235 -3.91 16.09 20.08
CA VAL A 235 -3.29 14.84 20.50
C VAL A 235 -3.87 14.49 21.88
N GLU A 236 -5.07 13.91 21.90
CA GLU A 236 -5.40 12.90 22.87
C GLU A 236 -4.33 11.85 22.64
N THR A 237 -3.26 12.00 23.42
CA THR A 237 -2.37 10.92 23.74
C THR A 237 -3.25 9.92 24.46
N GLU A 238 -4.07 9.19 23.70
CA GLU A 238 -4.62 7.93 24.13
C GLU A 238 -3.39 7.20 24.65
N LYS A 239 -3.26 7.14 25.97
CA LYS A 239 -2.09 6.60 26.64
C LYS A 239 -1.99 5.20 26.09
N ILE A 240 -1.08 4.99 25.14
CA ILE A 240 -0.86 3.68 24.54
C ILE A 240 -0.47 2.84 25.75
N LYS A 241 -1.43 2.06 26.26
CA LYS A 241 -1.25 1.30 27.48
C LYS A 241 -0.13 0.34 27.15
N LYS A 242 1.10 0.67 27.59
CA LYS A 242 2.27 -0.17 27.37
C LYS A 242 1.83 -1.57 27.76
N PRO A 243 2.00 -2.58 26.88
CA PRO A 243 1.50 -3.91 27.17
C PRO A 243 2.07 -4.32 28.52
N LYS A 244 1.17 -4.62 29.48
CA LYS A 244 1.59 -4.97 30.85
C LYS A 244 2.67 -6.04 30.72
N LYS A 245 3.86 -5.78 31.25
CA LYS A 245 4.96 -6.76 31.28
C LYS A 245 4.35 -8.05 31.82
N LYS A 246 4.32 -9.11 31.01
CA LYS A 246 3.80 -10.41 31.44
C LYS A 246 4.68 -10.82 32.62
N LYS A 247 4.15 -10.75 33.84
CA LYS A 247 4.84 -11.32 34.99
C LYS A 247 5.07 -12.78 34.64
N PHE A 248 6.32 -13.23 34.65
CA PHE A 248 6.68 -14.62 34.37
C PHE A 248 6.14 -15.46 35.54
N ARG A 249 4.84 -15.77 35.49
CA ARG A 249 4.18 -16.68 36.43
C ARG A 249 3.98 -17.98 35.69
N TYR A 250 4.34 -19.08 36.34
CA TYR A 250 3.97 -20.39 35.84
C TYR A 250 2.46 -20.48 35.73
N LEU A 251 1.98 -20.84 34.55
CA LEU A 251 0.59 -21.17 34.34
C LEU A 251 0.21 -22.29 35.31
N SER A 252 -0.93 -22.16 35.98
CA SER A 252 -1.45 -23.24 36.82
C SER A 252 -1.67 -24.50 35.98
N THR A 253 -1.82 -25.66 36.64
CA THR A 253 -2.15 -26.92 35.96
C THR A 253 -3.47 -26.81 35.16
N THR A 254 -4.47 -26.10 35.70
CA THR A 254 -5.74 -25.84 35.02
C THR A 254 -5.56 -24.93 33.81
N GLU A 255 -4.81 -23.83 33.94
CA GLU A 255 -4.50 -22.90 32.84
C GLU A 255 -3.73 -23.59 31.70
N ARG A 256 -2.77 -24.48 32.04
CA ARG A 256 -2.04 -25.29 31.05
C ARG A 256 -2.96 -26.24 30.29
N LYS A 257 -3.89 -26.92 30.98
CA LYS A 257 -4.88 -27.79 30.34
C LYS A 257 -5.78 -27.01 29.37
N VAL A 258 -6.27 -25.83 29.79
CA VAL A 258 -7.10 -24.95 28.93
C VAL A 258 -6.31 -24.46 27.72
N ASN A 259 -5.06 -24.05 27.89
CA ASN A 259 -4.21 -23.64 26.76
C ASN A 259 -3.97 -24.78 25.77
N ASN A 260 -3.70 -26.00 26.25
CA ASN A 260 -3.55 -27.17 25.40
C ASN A 260 -4.85 -27.51 24.64
N LEU A 261 -6.02 -27.38 25.29
CA LEU A 261 -7.33 -27.51 24.64
C LEU A 261 -7.52 -26.47 23.52
N LYS A 262 -7.22 -25.20 23.79
CA LYS A 262 -7.30 -24.12 22.79
C LYS A 262 -6.36 -24.34 21.61
N ILE A 263 -5.15 -24.86 21.86
CA ILE A 263 -4.20 -25.21 20.79
C ILE A 263 -4.77 -26.34 19.92
N LYS A 264 -5.29 -27.41 20.54
CA LYS A 264 -5.93 -28.52 19.80
C LYS A 264 -7.12 -28.05 18.98
N GLN A 265 -8.00 -27.22 19.54
CA GLN A 265 -9.14 -26.65 18.83
C GLN A 265 -8.71 -25.78 17.64
N LYS A 266 -7.67 -24.93 17.80
CA LYS A 266 -7.12 -24.13 16.69
C LYS A 266 -6.55 -25.03 15.59
N GLN A 267 -5.83 -26.09 15.95
CA GLN A 267 -5.31 -27.04 14.97
C GLN A 267 -6.43 -27.74 14.21
N GLN A 268 -7.49 -28.16 14.90
CA GLN A 268 -8.67 -28.75 14.25
C GLN A 268 -9.36 -27.77 13.29
N LYS A 269 -9.59 -26.51 13.72
CA LYS A 269 -10.18 -25.48 12.85
C LYS A 269 -9.34 -25.22 11.60
N ARG A 270 -8.01 -25.18 11.72
CA ARG A 270 -7.12 -25.04 10.55
C ARG A 270 -7.25 -26.24 9.61
N ARG A 271 -7.22 -27.46 10.14
CA ARG A 271 -7.40 -28.68 9.34
C ARG A 271 -8.74 -28.76 8.63
N ASN A 272 -9.80 -28.22 9.23
CA ASN A 272 -11.12 -28.19 8.59
C ASN A 272 -11.20 -27.09 7.54
N LYS A 273 -10.59 -25.92 7.78
CA LYS A 273 -10.47 -24.86 6.79
C LYS A 273 -9.68 -25.28 5.54
N ASP A 274 -8.67 -26.14 5.72
CA ASP A 274 -7.88 -26.68 4.59
C ASP A 274 -8.62 -27.80 3.82
N ARG A 275 -9.83 -28.19 4.25
CA ARG A 275 -10.66 -29.25 3.64
C ARG A 275 -11.90 -28.73 2.91
N GLU A 276 -12.28 -27.48 3.15
CA GLU A 276 -13.30 -26.72 2.39
C GLU A 276 -12.62 -25.94 1.26
#